data_AF-A0A9D3VQK9-F1
#
_entry.id   AF-A0A9D3VQK9-F1
#
_cell.length_a   1.000
_cell.length_b   1.000
_cell.length_c   1.000
_cell.angle_alpha   90.00
_cell.angle_beta   90.00
_cell.angle_gamma   90.00
#
_symmetry.space_group_name_H-M   'P 1'
#
loop_
_entity.id
_entity.type
_entity.pdbx_description
1 polymer ?
#
loop_
_entity_poly.entity_id
_entity_poly.type
_entity_poly.pdbx_seq_one_letter_code
_entity_poly.pdbx_strand_id
1 'polypeptide(L)'
;MRNSAPIALLIILLFIPIQARNHPPPCSTSCGVIHNIGYPFRLKGDPPHCGDPDYELYCDNHNRTILNFHAGLYYVNNISYAQRLIRLVDINLAAGNCGLPYRSLGLAEVAGDGRYYRQYFSPHATFVRCSKEINSMGSSMVPCLNGNTSRVYLNYTNYMLYVSDITSYCDIIAMVLSDHKVDQFPSSYEEIQRTLQLGFDMRWAVECRDCRADGGYCQFPTQESSRFHCSKEDDYATQLRNAILFLAYVFVIGLILFCRYILAPLVIFAFLLYKCFSSRNRIPR
;
A
#
# COMPACT_ATOMS: atom_id res chain seq x y z
N MET A 1 -19.24 -75.94 11.65
CA MET A 1 -18.85 -74.88 10.69
C MET A 1 -19.79 -73.70 10.92
N ARG A 2 -19.34 -72.74 11.74
CA ARG A 2 -20.18 -71.63 12.25
C ARG A 2 -19.98 -70.45 11.31
N ASN A 3 -21.04 -69.99 10.66
CA ASN A 3 -21.05 -68.93 9.66
C ASN A 3 -20.51 -67.61 10.25
N SER A 4 -19.22 -67.35 10.11
CA SER A 4 -18.52 -66.11 10.52
C SER A 4 -18.47 -65.04 9.42
N ALA A 5 -18.95 -65.36 8.22
CA ALA A 5 -19.03 -64.44 7.08
C ALA A 5 -19.89 -63.17 7.33
N PRO A 6 -21.08 -63.22 7.97
CA PRO A 6 -21.92 -62.02 8.12
C PRO A 6 -21.34 -61.05 9.16
N ILE A 7 -20.61 -61.56 10.16
CA ILE A 7 -19.99 -60.74 11.20
C ILE A 7 -18.78 -60.00 10.62
N ALA A 8 -17.97 -60.66 9.79
CA ALA A 8 -16.85 -60.04 9.09
C ALA A 8 -17.30 -58.91 8.15
N LEU A 9 -18.45 -59.08 7.46
CA LEU A 9 -19.00 -58.06 6.56
C LEU A 9 -19.48 -56.81 7.31
N LEU A 10 -20.08 -56.99 8.50
CA LEU A 10 -20.57 -55.89 9.34
C LEU A 10 -19.41 -55.04 9.90
N ILE A 11 -18.29 -55.70 10.23
CA ILE A 11 -17.09 -55.03 10.74
C ILE A 11 -16.41 -54.20 9.64
N ILE A 12 -16.37 -54.70 8.39
CA ILE A 12 -15.81 -53.96 7.25
C ILE A 12 -16.61 -52.68 6.97
N LEU A 13 -17.94 -52.72 7.10
CA LEU A 13 -18.81 -51.54 6.94
C LEU A 13 -18.63 -50.49 8.05
N LEU A 14 -18.23 -50.90 9.26
CA LEU A 14 -17.93 -49.98 10.37
C LEU A 14 -16.57 -49.28 10.21
N PHE A 15 -15.66 -49.81 9.39
CA PHE A 15 -14.33 -49.26 9.14
C PHE A 15 -14.19 -48.54 7.79
N ILE A 16 -15.26 -48.35 7.02
CA ILE A 16 -15.22 -47.43 5.88
C ILE A 16 -15.29 -46.01 6.47
N PRO A 17 -14.21 -45.21 6.46
CA PRO A 17 -14.33 -43.82 6.85
C PRO A 17 -15.30 -43.18 5.87
N ILE A 18 -16.46 -42.76 6.36
CA ILE A 18 -17.35 -41.88 5.61
C ILE A 18 -16.58 -40.57 5.51
N GLN A 19 -15.78 -40.42 4.45
CA GLN A 19 -15.28 -39.12 4.05
C GLN A 19 -16.50 -38.32 3.60
N ALA A 20 -17.10 -37.59 4.54
CA ALA A 20 -17.95 -36.47 4.17
C ALA A 20 -17.11 -35.61 3.22
N ARG A 21 -17.55 -35.48 1.97
CA ARG A 21 -16.99 -34.46 1.07
C ARG A 21 -17.30 -33.12 1.71
N ASN A 22 -16.38 -32.63 2.53
CA ASN A 22 -16.40 -31.26 3.03
C ASN A 22 -16.14 -30.36 1.82
N HIS A 23 -17.19 -30.08 1.07
CA HIS A 23 -17.12 -29.00 0.10
C HIS A 23 -16.88 -27.73 0.91
N PRO A 24 -15.87 -26.93 0.54
CA PRO A 24 -15.72 -25.61 1.14
C PRO A 24 -17.06 -24.87 1.06
N PRO A 25 -17.44 -24.10 2.09
CA PRO A 25 -18.63 -23.27 2.01
C PRO A 25 -18.55 -22.38 0.75
N PRO A 26 -19.67 -22.13 0.06
CA PRO A 26 -19.66 -21.34 -1.16
C PRO A 26 -19.22 -19.90 -0.91
N CYS A 27 -18.61 -19.29 -1.92
CA CYS A 27 -18.26 -17.87 -1.91
C CYS A 27 -19.43 -17.01 -2.34
N SER A 28 -19.59 -15.86 -1.69
CA SER A 28 -20.56 -14.86 -2.11
C SER A 28 -20.05 -14.13 -3.35
N THR A 29 -20.84 -14.12 -4.42
CA THR A 29 -20.41 -13.52 -5.71
C THR A 29 -21.09 -12.20 -6.01
N SER A 30 -22.03 -11.74 -5.17
CA SER A 30 -22.80 -10.53 -5.47
C SER A 30 -23.25 -9.77 -4.23
N CYS A 31 -23.33 -8.46 -4.36
CA CYS A 31 -23.89 -7.53 -3.39
C CYS A 31 -24.42 -6.29 -4.12
N GLY A 32 -25.69 -5.95 -3.90
CA GLY A 32 -26.34 -4.85 -4.61
C GLY A 32 -26.17 -4.90 -6.12
N VAL A 33 -25.61 -3.83 -6.69
CA VAL A 33 -25.36 -3.68 -8.13
C VAL A 33 -24.12 -4.44 -8.63
N ILE A 34 -23.30 -4.98 -7.72
CA ILE A 34 -22.10 -5.72 -8.08
C ILE A 34 -22.44 -7.21 -8.09
N HIS A 35 -22.48 -7.82 -9.27
CA HIS A 35 -22.92 -9.21 -9.45
C HIS A 35 -21.79 -10.24 -9.65
N ASN A 36 -20.56 -9.77 -9.85
CA ASN A 36 -19.40 -10.60 -10.18
C ASN A 36 -18.22 -10.33 -9.23
N ILE A 37 -18.47 -10.36 -7.91
CA ILE A 37 -17.43 -10.31 -6.89
C ILE A 37 -16.63 -11.61 -6.95
N GLY A 38 -15.33 -11.47 -7.08
CA GLY A 38 -14.34 -12.54 -7.08
C GLY A 38 -12.94 -11.98 -6.91
N TYR A 39 -11.96 -12.88 -6.90
CA TYR A 39 -10.57 -12.57 -6.57
C TYR A 39 -10.03 -11.33 -7.32
N PRO A 40 -9.44 -10.33 -6.63
CA PRO A 40 -9.03 -10.40 -5.22
C PRO A 40 -10.12 -10.05 -4.21
N PHE A 41 -11.23 -9.45 -4.65
CA PHE A 41 -12.30 -9.02 -3.76
C PHE A 41 -13.05 -10.19 -3.14
N ARG A 42 -13.49 -9.99 -1.90
CA ARG A 42 -14.34 -10.91 -1.13
C ARG A 42 -15.34 -10.12 -0.31
N LEU A 43 -16.45 -10.75 0.06
CA LEU A 43 -17.38 -10.17 1.01
C LEU A 43 -16.97 -10.52 2.45
N LYS A 44 -17.23 -9.58 3.36
CA LYS A 44 -17.01 -9.78 4.78
C LYS A 44 -17.80 -10.98 5.28
N GLY A 45 -17.10 -11.91 5.93
CA GLY A 45 -17.66 -13.19 6.39
C GLY A 45 -17.50 -14.33 5.39
N ASP A 46 -17.04 -14.08 4.16
CA ASP A 46 -16.72 -15.17 3.24
C ASP A 46 -15.58 -16.06 3.80
N PRO A 47 -15.55 -17.35 3.44
CA PRO A 47 -14.43 -18.22 3.76
C PRO A 47 -13.07 -17.68 3.26
N PRO A 48 -11.93 -18.05 3.89
CA PRO A 48 -10.60 -17.60 3.49
C PRO A 48 -10.21 -17.83 2.02
N HIS A 49 -10.80 -18.84 1.37
CA HIS A 49 -10.48 -19.19 -0.02
C HIS A 49 -11.22 -18.33 -1.07
N CYS A 50 -12.14 -17.46 -0.65
CA CYS A 50 -13.01 -16.71 -1.56
C CYS A 50 -12.42 -15.39 -2.08
N GLY A 51 -11.27 -14.99 -1.55
CA GLY A 51 -10.59 -13.78 -1.97
C GLY A 51 -9.55 -13.38 -0.94
N ASP A 52 -8.93 -12.23 -1.19
CA ASP A 52 -7.84 -11.72 -0.39
C ASP A 52 -8.37 -10.87 0.79
N PRO A 53 -7.93 -11.13 2.04
CA PRO A 53 -8.42 -10.41 3.23
C PRO A 53 -8.21 -8.88 3.15
N ASP A 54 -7.23 -8.41 2.39
CA ASP A 54 -6.98 -6.97 2.25
C ASP A 54 -7.92 -6.28 1.24
N TYR A 55 -8.69 -7.05 0.48
CA TYR A 55 -9.67 -6.58 -0.52
C TYR A 55 -11.10 -6.92 -0.08
N GLU A 56 -11.38 -6.79 1.21
CA GLU A 56 -12.69 -7.07 1.78
C GLU A 56 -13.69 -5.92 1.48
N LEU A 57 -14.85 -6.31 0.94
CA LEU A 57 -16.04 -5.50 0.75
C LEU A 57 -17.10 -5.93 1.75
N TYR A 58 -18.08 -5.08 2.05
CA TYR A 58 -19.24 -5.49 2.83
C TYR A 58 -20.55 -4.98 2.22
N CYS A 59 -21.62 -5.74 2.46
CA CYS A 59 -22.98 -5.31 2.14
C CYS A 59 -23.56 -4.58 3.33
N ASP A 60 -24.07 -3.37 3.10
CA ASP A 60 -24.88 -2.72 4.13
C ASP A 60 -26.30 -3.33 4.20
N ASN A 61 -27.07 -2.86 5.19
CA ASN A 61 -28.44 -3.31 5.42
C ASN A 61 -29.40 -2.98 4.26
N HIS A 62 -29.00 -2.11 3.32
CA HIS A 62 -29.77 -1.74 2.14
C HIS A 62 -29.26 -2.48 0.89
N ASN A 63 -28.46 -3.53 1.07
CA ASN A 63 -27.84 -4.31 0.00
C ASN A 63 -26.98 -3.45 -0.94
N ARG A 64 -26.21 -2.50 -0.40
CA ARG A 64 -25.21 -1.73 -1.15
C ARG A 64 -23.81 -2.24 -0.81
N THR A 65 -22.99 -2.40 -1.84
CA THR A 65 -21.58 -2.79 -1.69
C THR A 65 -20.77 -1.60 -1.21
N ILE A 66 -20.04 -1.78 -0.11
CA ILE A 66 -19.21 -0.74 0.50
C ILE A 66 -17.76 -1.23 0.62
N LEU A 67 -16.83 -0.34 0.28
CA LEU A 67 -15.43 -0.46 0.62
C LEU A 67 -15.12 0.43 1.82
N ASN A 68 -14.46 -0.13 2.83
CA ASN A 68 -13.81 0.65 3.88
C ASN A 68 -12.35 0.90 3.47
N PHE A 69 -11.99 2.16 3.30
CA PHE A 69 -10.65 2.56 2.87
C PHE A 69 -10.15 3.72 3.71
N HIS A 70 -9.03 3.53 4.43
CA HIS A 70 -8.50 4.47 5.42
C HIS A 70 -9.55 5.00 6.41
N ALA A 71 -10.46 4.14 6.90
CA ALA A 71 -11.60 4.53 7.75
C ALA A 71 -12.63 5.46 7.10
N GLY A 72 -12.53 5.68 5.79
CA GLY A 72 -13.59 6.24 4.95
C GLY A 72 -14.51 5.14 4.45
N LEU A 73 -15.77 5.49 4.17
CA LEU A 73 -16.77 4.58 3.60
C LEU A 73 -17.13 5.04 2.20
N TYR A 74 -17.11 4.11 1.25
CA TYR A 74 -17.37 4.38 -0.16
C TYR A 74 -18.31 3.33 -0.75
N TYR A 75 -19.36 3.76 -1.44
CA TYR A 75 -20.14 2.82 -2.26
C TYR A 75 -19.30 2.37 -3.46
N VAL A 76 -19.34 1.07 -3.75
CA VAL A 76 -18.71 0.49 -4.93
C VAL A 76 -19.72 0.50 -6.07
N ASN A 77 -19.46 1.34 -7.08
CA ASN A 77 -20.33 1.47 -8.25
C ASN A 77 -19.98 0.45 -9.34
N ASN A 78 -18.69 0.09 -9.47
CA ASN A 78 -18.23 -0.86 -10.48
C ASN A 78 -16.89 -1.49 -10.08
N ILE A 79 -16.66 -2.74 -10.48
CA ILE A 79 -15.37 -3.42 -10.43
C ILE A 79 -15.02 -3.92 -11.83
N SER A 80 -13.98 -3.36 -12.43
CA SER A 80 -13.47 -3.76 -13.75
C SER A 80 -12.25 -4.66 -13.57
N TYR A 81 -12.42 -5.96 -13.77
CA TYR A 81 -11.34 -6.95 -13.69
C TYR A 81 -10.32 -6.83 -14.82
N ALA A 82 -10.79 -6.56 -16.04
CA ALA A 82 -9.94 -6.39 -17.21
C ALA A 82 -8.99 -5.19 -17.06
N GLN A 83 -9.48 -4.08 -16.51
CA GLN A 83 -8.68 -2.86 -16.31
C GLN A 83 -8.06 -2.77 -14.92
N ARG A 84 -8.40 -3.69 -14.00
CA ARG A 84 -8.03 -3.66 -12.58
C ARG A 84 -8.44 -2.35 -11.89
N LEU A 85 -9.66 -1.88 -12.14
CA LEU A 85 -10.21 -0.66 -11.56
C LEU A 85 -11.37 -0.99 -10.61
N ILE A 86 -11.51 -0.20 -9.55
CA ILE A 86 -12.70 -0.14 -8.71
C ILE A 86 -13.20 1.30 -8.70
N ARG A 87 -14.47 1.49 -9.04
CA ARG A 87 -15.12 2.80 -9.04
C ARG A 87 -15.86 3.02 -7.73
N LEU A 88 -15.53 4.10 -7.06
CA LEU A 88 -15.97 4.42 -5.71
C LEU A 88 -16.64 5.78 -5.65
N VAL A 89 -17.62 5.94 -4.78
CA VAL A 89 -18.20 7.25 -4.45
C VAL A 89 -18.34 7.37 -2.93
N ASP A 90 -17.97 8.52 -2.38
CA ASP A 90 -18.11 8.78 -0.95
C ASP A 90 -19.60 8.69 -0.56
N ILE A 91 -19.90 7.98 0.53
CA ILE A 91 -21.29 7.66 0.88
C ILE A 91 -22.14 8.90 1.21
N ASN A 92 -21.53 10.00 1.69
CA ASN A 92 -22.24 11.25 1.99
C ASN A 92 -22.49 12.08 0.73
N LEU A 93 -21.65 11.90 -0.29
CA LEU A 93 -21.72 12.68 -1.54
C LEU A 93 -22.51 11.97 -2.64
N ALA A 94 -22.69 10.65 -2.55
CA ALA A 94 -23.36 9.84 -3.56
C ALA A 94 -24.79 10.30 -3.91
N ALA A 95 -25.54 10.79 -2.92
CA ALA A 95 -26.90 11.29 -3.13
C ALA A 95 -26.96 12.72 -3.70
N GLY A 96 -25.83 13.40 -3.82
CA GLY A 96 -25.80 14.80 -4.23
C GLY A 96 -26.33 15.77 -3.19
N ASN A 97 -26.32 15.36 -1.92
CA ASN A 97 -26.66 16.25 -0.83
C ASN A 97 -25.51 17.23 -0.60
N CYS A 98 -25.86 18.43 -0.13
CA CYS A 98 -24.85 19.38 0.31
C CYS A 98 -24.27 18.93 1.65
N GLY A 99 -22.94 18.81 1.74
CA GLY A 99 -22.26 18.38 2.94
C GLY A 99 -20.77 18.13 2.73
N LEU A 100 -20.13 17.63 3.78
CA LEU A 100 -18.75 17.15 3.75
C LEU A 100 -18.70 15.65 3.37
N PRO A 101 -17.59 15.18 2.79
CA PRO A 101 -17.38 13.74 2.62
C PRO A 101 -17.45 13.03 3.98
N TYR A 102 -17.69 11.72 3.94
CA TYR A 102 -17.67 10.88 5.15
C TYR A 102 -16.34 11.00 5.89
N ARG A 103 -15.25 10.98 5.13
CA ARG A 103 -13.90 11.22 5.63
C ARG A 103 -13.07 11.92 4.56
N SER A 104 -12.25 12.87 4.98
CA SER A 104 -11.20 13.42 4.11
C SER A 104 -10.24 12.32 3.68
N LEU A 105 -9.98 12.22 2.38
CA LEU A 105 -9.03 11.27 1.81
C LEU A 105 -7.92 12.03 1.09
N GLY A 106 -6.72 12.01 1.67
CA GLY A 106 -5.55 12.64 1.06
C GLY A 106 -4.96 11.82 -0.10
N LEU A 107 -4.37 12.50 -1.09
CA LEU A 107 -3.64 11.85 -2.19
C LEU A 107 -2.48 10.97 -1.70
N ALA A 108 -1.78 11.40 -0.65
CA ALA A 108 -0.67 10.65 -0.06
C ALA A 108 -1.12 9.35 0.62
N GLU A 109 -2.31 9.32 1.24
CA GLU A 109 -2.89 8.09 1.82
C GLU A 109 -3.09 7.05 0.71
N VAL A 110 -3.67 7.45 -0.42
CA VAL A 110 -3.92 6.54 -1.55
C VAL A 110 -2.63 6.09 -2.22
N ALA A 111 -1.68 7.01 -2.43
CA ALA A 111 -0.40 6.67 -3.03
C ALA A 111 0.42 5.71 -2.14
N GLY A 112 0.27 5.82 -0.81
CA GLY A 112 0.97 5.02 0.20
C GLY A 112 0.38 3.63 0.46
N ASP A 113 -0.90 3.39 0.18
CA ASP A 113 -1.61 2.16 0.59
C ASP A 113 -1.05 0.85 -0.03
N GLY A 114 -0.69 0.87 -1.31
CA GLY A 114 -0.08 -0.28 -2.00
C GLY A 114 -1.06 -1.31 -2.54
N ARG A 115 -2.25 -1.47 -1.94
CA ARG A 115 -3.33 -2.31 -2.47
C ARG A 115 -4.07 -1.59 -3.58
N TYR A 116 -4.26 -0.30 -3.36
CA TYR A 116 -4.84 0.63 -4.31
C TYR A 116 -3.80 1.65 -4.74
N TYR A 117 -3.81 2.00 -6.01
CA TYR A 117 -2.94 2.99 -6.61
C TYR A 117 -3.76 4.05 -7.33
N ARG A 118 -3.36 5.29 -7.11
CA ARG A 118 -3.82 6.47 -7.85
C ARG A 118 -2.65 7.44 -7.98
N GLN A 119 -2.67 8.27 -9.02
CA GLN A 119 -1.62 9.24 -9.27
C GLN A 119 -1.75 10.47 -8.36
N TYR A 120 -0.63 11.07 -8.00
CA TYR A 120 -0.58 12.29 -7.19
C TYR A 120 -1.25 13.50 -7.87
N PHE A 121 -1.21 13.58 -9.20
CA PHE A 121 -1.83 14.67 -9.96
C PHE A 121 -3.25 14.35 -10.43
N SER A 122 -3.94 13.47 -9.72
CA SER A 122 -5.32 13.16 -10.06
C SER A 122 -6.22 14.33 -9.67
N PRO A 123 -7.27 14.61 -10.45
CA PRO A 123 -8.27 15.59 -10.06
C PRO A 123 -8.85 15.29 -8.67
N HIS A 124 -9.07 16.34 -7.90
CA HIS A 124 -9.65 16.26 -6.57
C HIS A 124 -10.32 17.58 -6.21
N ALA A 125 -11.30 17.50 -5.31
CA ALA A 125 -11.96 18.64 -4.73
C ALA A 125 -11.48 18.81 -3.29
N THR A 126 -11.06 20.02 -2.94
CA THR A 126 -10.64 20.40 -1.59
C THR A 126 -11.65 21.37 -1.01
N PHE A 127 -12.20 21.03 0.15
CA PHE A 127 -13.05 21.91 0.95
C PHE A 127 -12.15 22.83 1.78
N VAL A 128 -12.27 24.12 1.54
CA VAL A 128 -11.49 25.16 2.23
C VAL A 128 -12.44 26.04 3.02
N ARG A 129 -12.22 26.14 4.34
CA ARG A 129 -12.96 27.05 5.22
C ARG A 129 -12.17 28.32 5.40
N CYS A 130 -12.78 29.46 5.14
CA CYS A 130 -12.16 30.77 5.26
C CYS A 130 -12.94 31.66 6.22
N SER A 131 -12.23 32.44 7.04
CA SER A 131 -12.83 33.45 7.92
C SER A 131 -13.19 34.75 7.19
N LYS A 132 -12.63 34.97 5.99
CA LYS A 132 -12.96 36.08 5.09
C LYS A 132 -13.49 35.56 3.77
N GLU A 133 -14.33 36.37 3.13
CA GLU A 133 -14.87 36.05 1.81
C GLU A 133 -13.80 36.15 0.73
N ILE A 134 -13.81 35.20 -0.20
CA ILE A 134 -12.93 35.16 -1.37
C ILE A 134 -13.78 35.39 -2.62
N ASN A 135 -13.78 36.62 -3.13
CA ASN A 135 -14.60 37.02 -4.28
C ASN A 135 -14.36 36.15 -5.52
N SER A 136 -13.11 35.74 -5.77
CA SER A 136 -12.77 34.89 -6.93
C SER A 136 -13.32 33.45 -6.85
N MET A 137 -13.72 32.99 -5.66
CA MET A 137 -14.28 31.65 -5.42
C MET A 137 -15.78 31.69 -5.12
N GLY A 138 -16.46 32.82 -5.35
CA GLY A 138 -17.89 32.96 -5.05
C GLY A 138 -18.78 31.89 -5.68
N SER A 139 -18.45 31.44 -6.90
CA SER A 139 -19.20 30.40 -7.63
C SER A 139 -19.07 29.00 -7.03
N SER A 140 -17.99 28.71 -6.30
CA SER A 140 -17.71 27.39 -5.70
C SER A 140 -18.03 27.33 -4.22
N MET A 141 -18.71 28.34 -3.69
CA MET A 141 -19.16 28.41 -2.31
C MET A 141 -20.14 27.26 -1.99
N VAL A 142 -19.93 26.59 -0.86
CA VAL A 142 -20.76 25.45 -0.40
C VAL A 142 -21.96 25.98 0.38
N PRO A 143 -23.19 25.93 -0.17
CA PRO A 143 -24.33 26.69 0.37
C PRO A 143 -24.70 26.31 1.81
N CYS A 144 -24.66 25.01 2.15
CA CYS A 144 -25.08 24.49 3.44
C CYS A 144 -24.03 24.58 4.55
N LEU A 145 -22.79 25.00 4.24
CA LEU A 145 -21.69 25.07 5.21
C LEU A 145 -21.23 26.51 5.50
N ASN A 146 -22.04 27.49 5.10
CA ASN A 146 -21.79 28.89 5.35
C ASN A 146 -22.32 29.31 6.73
N GLY A 147 -21.41 29.78 7.59
CA GLY A 147 -21.73 30.34 8.90
C GLY A 147 -21.55 31.86 8.91
N ASN A 148 -22.00 32.54 9.97
CA ASN A 148 -21.88 34.00 10.05
C ASN A 148 -20.43 34.51 10.00
N THR A 149 -19.48 33.71 10.49
CA THR A 149 -18.06 34.07 10.64
C THR A 149 -17.13 33.32 9.69
N SER A 150 -17.66 32.40 8.87
CA SER A 150 -16.84 31.62 7.94
C SER A 150 -17.63 31.17 6.71
N ARG A 151 -16.94 31.11 5.58
CA ARG A 151 -17.43 30.57 4.32
C ARG A 151 -16.65 29.31 3.98
N VAL A 152 -17.32 28.36 3.32
CA VAL A 152 -16.66 27.15 2.82
C VAL A 152 -16.73 27.17 1.30
N TYR A 153 -15.59 26.88 0.67
CA TYR A 153 -15.43 26.86 -0.78
C TYR A 153 -14.93 25.49 -1.21
N LEU A 154 -15.30 25.10 -2.44
CA LEU A 154 -14.69 23.99 -3.13
C LEU A 154 -13.61 24.50 -4.08
N ASN A 155 -12.41 23.95 -3.96
CA ASN A 155 -11.36 24.13 -4.94
C ASN A 155 -11.17 22.82 -5.70
N TYR A 156 -11.45 22.81 -7.01
CA TYR A 156 -11.25 21.64 -7.86
C TYR A 156 -9.97 21.82 -8.68
N THR A 157 -9.01 20.91 -8.50
CA THR A 157 -7.69 21.00 -9.13
C THR A 157 -7.12 19.60 -9.34
N ASN A 158 -6.07 19.51 -10.16
CA ASN A 158 -5.22 18.33 -10.30
C ASN A 158 -3.82 18.55 -9.71
N TYR A 159 -3.57 19.72 -9.11
CA TYR A 159 -2.33 20.04 -8.42
C TYR A 159 -2.50 19.84 -6.92
N MET A 160 -1.45 19.33 -6.26
CA MET A 160 -1.43 19.19 -4.82
C MET A 160 -1.41 20.58 -4.18
N LEU A 161 -2.48 20.94 -3.46
CA LEU A 161 -2.51 22.17 -2.67
C LEU A 161 -1.67 21.98 -1.41
N TYR A 162 -0.64 22.80 -1.27
CA TYR A 162 0.10 22.90 -0.03
C TYR A 162 -0.53 23.95 0.88
N VAL A 163 -0.25 23.85 2.18
CA VAL A 163 -0.68 24.86 3.17
C VAL A 163 -0.17 26.25 2.79
N SER A 164 0.99 26.34 2.11
CA SER A 164 1.54 27.59 1.59
C SER A 164 0.73 28.24 0.47
N ASP A 165 -0.04 27.44 -0.28
CA ASP A 165 -0.87 27.93 -1.38
C ASP A 165 -2.19 28.50 -0.88
N ILE A 166 -2.49 28.29 0.40
CA ILE A 166 -3.72 28.71 1.05
C ILE A 166 -3.44 29.99 1.83
N THR A 167 -4.34 30.95 1.68
CA THR A 167 -4.24 32.21 2.42
C THR A 167 -4.33 31.95 3.92
N SER A 168 -3.61 32.74 4.72
CA SER A 168 -3.47 32.53 6.17
C SER A 168 -4.77 32.57 6.98
N TYR A 169 -5.88 32.98 6.37
CA TYR A 169 -7.20 33.06 6.97
C TYR A 169 -8.13 31.91 6.56
N CYS A 170 -7.57 30.87 5.92
CA CYS A 170 -8.25 29.70 5.39
C CYS A 170 -7.58 28.39 5.82
N ASP A 171 -8.39 27.34 5.99
CA ASP A 171 -7.95 26.00 6.38
C ASP A 171 -8.55 24.93 5.45
N ILE A 172 -7.76 23.90 5.11
CA ILE A 172 -8.29 22.68 4.46
C ILE A 172 -9.05 21.87 5.51
N ILE A 173 -10.32 21.62 5.26
CA ILE A 173 -11.16 20.83 6.17
C ILE A 173 -11.48 19.43 5.63
N ALA A 174 -11.43 19.24 4.30
CA ALA A 174 -11.58 17.93 3.69
C ALA A 174 -11.04 17.89 2.25
N MET A 175 -10.66 16.71 1.80
CA MET A 175 -10.29 16.40 0.42
C MET A 175 -11.09 15.20 -0.09
N VAL A 176 -11.50 15.26 -1.36
CA VAL A 176 -12.24 14.20 -2.04
C VAL A 176 -11.65 13.97 -3.42
N LEU A 177 -11.37 12.71 -3.73
CA LEU A 177 -10.85 12.31 -5.04
C LEU A 177 -11.94 12.41 -6.11
N SER A 178 -11.51 12.71 -7.33
CA SER A 178 -12.36 12.79 -8.52
C SER A 178 -11.63 12.30 -9.75
N ASP A 179 -12.34 11.74 -10.71
CA ASP A 179 -11.73 11.11 -11.90
C ASP A 179 -12.07 11.81 -13.21
N HIS A 180 -12.89 12.85 -13.16
CA HIS A 180 -13.36 13.49 -14.37
C HIS A 180 -12.25 14.33 -15.02
N LYS A 181 -11.70 13.81 -16.11
CA LYS A 181 -10.92 14.55 -17.10
C LYS A 181 -11.92 15.41 -17.88
N VAL A 182 -12.09 16.65 -17.48
CA VAL A 182 -12.84 17.65 -18.26
C VAL A 182 -11.81 18.53 -18.97
N ASP A 183 -12.07 18.91 -20.22
CA ASP A 183 -11.22 19.85 -20.96
C ASP A 183 -11.07 21.20 -20.21
N GLN A 184 -12.04 21.52 -19.36
CA GLN A 184 -12.05 22.65 -18.44
C GLN A 184 -12.51 22.21 -17.05
N PHE A 185 -11.76 22.56 -16.01
CA PHE A 185 -12.16 22.19 -14.65
C PHE A 185 -13.49 22.84 -14.23
N PRO A 186 -14.37 22.08 -13.54
CA PRO A 186 -15.62 22.62 -13.02
C PRO A 186 -15.33 23.75 -12.04
N SER A 187 -16.09 24.84 -12.15
CA SER A 187 -15.80 26.09 -11.41
C SER A 187 -16.95 26.52 -10.48
N SER A 188 -18.14 25.99 -10.70
CA SER A 188 -19.28 26.21 -9.81
C SER A 188 -19.46 25.06 -8.81
N TYR A 189 -20.06 25.36 -7.66
CA TYR A 189 -20.38 24.36 -6.65
C TYR A 189 -21.19 23.19 -7.23
N GLU A 190 -22.20 23.49 -8.05
CA GLU A 190 -23.07 22.47 -8.63
C GLU A 190 -22.33 21.54 -9.60
N GLU A 191 -21.45 22.08 -10.45
CA GLU A 191 -20.64 21.28 -11.37
C GLU A 191 -19.68 20.35 -10.60
N ILE A 192 -19.01 20.90 -9.59
CA ILE A 192 -18.11 20.12 -8.74
C ILE A 192 -18.89 19.04 -8.00
N GLN A 193 -20.05 19.37 -7.44
CA GLN A 193 -20.90 18.41 -6.73
C GLN A 193 -21.38 17.27 -7.66
N ARG A 194 -21.86 17.59 -8.86
CA ARG A 194 -22.24 16.58 -9.88
C ARG A 194 -21.04 15.69 -10.23
N THR A 195 -19.85 16.29 -10.35
CA THR A 195 -18.62 15.56 -10.60
C THR A 195 -18.27 14.59 -9.47
N LEU A 196 -18.41 15.01 -8.20
CA LEU A 196 -18.15 14.16 -7.04
C LEU A 196 -19.17 13.02 -6.89
N GLN A 197 -20.43 13.23 -7.29
CA GLN A 197 -21.46 12.18 -7.33
C GLN A 197 -21.10 11.04 -8.28
N LEU A 198 -20.40 11.34 -9.38
CA LEU A 198 -19.96 10.31 -10.32
C LEU A 198 -18.91 9.39 -9.67
N GLY A 199 -18.18 9.87 -8.67
CA GLY A 199 -17.15 9.12 -7.97
C GLY A 199 -15.80 9.10 -8.71
N PHE A 200 -14.94 8.18 -8.29
CA PHE A 200 -13.55 8.10 -8.74
C PHE A 200 -13.04 6.67 -8.85
N ASP A 201 -12.08 6.43 -9.75
CA ASP A 201 -11.51 5.09 -9.97
C ASP A 201 -10.18 4.89 -9.21
N MET A 202 -10.06 3.79 -8.46
CA MET A 202 -8.77 3.35 -7.94
C MET A 202 -8.31 2.10 -8.67
N ARG A 203 -7.01 2.01 -8.97
CA ARG A 203 -6.42 0.80 -9.54
C ARG A 203 -6.06 -0.14 -8.41
N TRP A 204 -6.46 -1.41 -8.48
CA TRP A 204 -6.08 -2.42 -7.50
C TRP A 204 -5.00 -3.35 -8.05
N ALA A 205 -4.08 -3.78 -7.18
CA ALA A 205 -3.02 -4.72 -7.55
C ALA A 205 -2.49 -5.48 -6.33
N VAL A 206 -2.90 -6.76 -6.19
CA VAL A 206 -2.41 -7.70 -5.18
C VAL A 206 -0.88 -7.79 -5.24
N GLU A 207 -0.36 -7.95 -6.45
CA GLU A 207 1.06 -8.18 -6.67
C GLU A 207 1.90 -6.95 -6.30
N CYS A 208 1.31 -5.74 -6.36
CA CYS A 208 1.97 -4.50 -5.97
C CYS A 208 1.98 -4.34 -4.45
N ARG A 209 0.88 -4.68 -3.77
CA ARG A 209 0.85 -4.75 -2.31
C ARG A 209 1.93 -5.72 -1.82
N ASP A 210 1.99 -6.92 -2.39
CA ASP A 210 2.97 -7.94 -1.98
C ASP A 210 4.41 -7.44 -2.19
N CYS A 211 4.68 -6.80 -3.33
CA CYS A 211 5.96 -6.13 -3.59
C CYS A 211 6.34 -5.11 -2.51
N ARG A 212 5.38 -4.27 -2.07
CA ARG A 212 5.62 -3.27 -1.02
C ARG A 212 5.82 -3.91 0.35
N ALA A 213 5.06 -4.95 0.66
CA ALA A 213 5.25 -5.73 1.90
C ALA A 213 6.67 -6.34 1.96
N ASP A 214 7.25 -6.69 0.81
CA ASP A 214 8.62 -7.19 0.67
C ASP A 214 9.71 -6.08 0.64
N GLY A 215 9.34 -4.84 0.98
CA GLY A 215 10.25 -3.68 1.00
C GLY A 215 10.55 -3.09 -0.39
N GLY A 216 9.76 -3.44 -1.40
CA GLY A 216 9.85 -2.85 -2.74
C GLY A 216 8.89 -1.68 -2.95
N TYR A 217 8.86 -1.19 -4.18
CA TYR A 217 7.92 -0.21 -4.68
C TYR A 217 7.52 -0.54 -6.12
N CYS A 218 6.30 -0.14 -6.50
CA CYS A 218 5.73 -0.47 -7.79
C CYS A 218 5.95 0.67 -8.78
N GLN A 219 6.69 0.41 -9.85
CA GLN A 219 6.90 1.33 -10.96
C GLN A 219 5.93 1.03 -12.10
N PHE A 220 5.08 1.99 -12.45
CA PHE A 220 4.17 1.87 -13.59
C PHE A 220 4.84 2.45 -14.85
N PRO A 221 4.96 1.70 -15.96
CA PRO A 221 5.60 2.17 -17.20
C PRO A 221 4.89 3.39 -17.79
N THR A 222 3.56 3.40 -17.70
CA THR A 222 2.71 4.52 -18.11
C THR A 222 1.58 4.71 -17.11
N GLN A 223 1.00 5.90 -17.16
CA GLN A 223 -0.12 6.32 -16.33
C GLN A 223 -1.37 5.40 -16.43
N GLU A 224 -1.58 4.80 -17.60
CA GLU A 224 -2.74 3.95 -17.88
C GLU A 224 -2.43 2.45 -17.79
N SER A 225 -1.14 2.10 -17.64
CA SER A 225 -0.71 0.72 -17.57
C SER A 225 -1.29 0.02 -16.34
N SER A 226 -1.91 -1.14 -16.57
CA SER A 226 -2.23 -2.09 -15.50
C SER A 226 -1.02 -2.91 -15.06
N ARG A 227 0.05 -2.91 -15.87
CA ARG A 227 1.32 -3.58 -15.58
C ARG A 227 2.24 -2.66 -14.81
N PHE A 228 2.98 -3.22 -13.88
CA PHE A 228 3.98 -2.53 -13.09
C PHE A 228 5.21 -3.44 -12.92
N HIS A 229 6.33 -2.84 -12.54
CA HIS A 229 7.54 -3.53 -12.13
C HIS A 229 7.72 -3.37 -10.63
N CYS A 230 7.97 -4.47 -9.94
CA CYS A 230 8.41 -4.44 -8.55
C CYS A 230 9.91 -4.13 -8.53
N SER A 231 10.25 -2.96 -8.00
CA SER A 231 11.64 -2.52 -7.83
C SER A 231 11.95 -2.44 -6.34
N LYS A 232 13.17 -2.75 -5.96
CA LYS A 232 13.67 -2.49 -4.60
C LYS A 232 14.65 -1.33 -4.69
N GLU A 233 14.59 -0.42 -3.73
CA GLU A 233 15.62 0.60 -3.62
C GLU A 233 16.92 -0.11 -3.22
N ASP A 234 18.03 0.24 -3.87
CA ASP A 234 19.31 -0.35 -3.53
C ASP A 234 19.63 0.02 -2.08
N ASP A 235 19.74 -0.99 -1.21
CA ASP A 235 20.11 -0.77 0.19
C ASP A 235 21.60 -0.44 0.29
N TYR A 236 21.93 0.82 -0.02
CA TYR A 236 23.28 1.36 0.04
C TYR A 236 23.89 1.19 1.43
N ALA A 237 23.09 1.21 2.49
CA ALA A 237 23.57 1.00 3.85
C ALA A 237 24.06 -0.45 4.06
N THR A 238 23.30 -1.44 3.60
CA THR A 238 23.72 -2.84 3.62
C THR A 238 24.90 -3.10 2.69
N GLN A 239 24.91 -2.52 1.48
CA GLN A 239 26.04 -2.62 0.57
C GLN A 239 27.32 -2.03 1.17
N LEU A 240 27.23 -0.83 1.78
CA LEU A 240 28.34 -0.17 2.45
C LEU A 240 28.83 -0.98 3.66
N ARG A 241 27.91 -1.50 4.49
CA ARG A 241 28.24 -2.38 5.61
C ARG A 241 29.01 -3.61 5.14
N ASN A 242 28.54 -4.27 4.09
CA ASN A 242 29.20 -5.45 3.53
C ASN A 242 30.57 -5.11 2.94
N ALA A 243 30.70 -3.95 2.27
CA ALA A 243 31.98 -3.46 1.76
C ALA A 243 32.99 -3.17 2.89
N ILE A 244 32.55 -2.53 3.98
CA ILE A 244 33.39 -2.27 5.17
C ILE A 244 33.85 -3.59 5.81
N LEU A 245 32.93 -4.55 5.99
CA LEU A 245 33.26 -5.86 6.54
C LEU A 245 34.28 -6.61 5.68
N PHE A 246 34.11 -6.55 4.35
CA PHE A 246 35.06 -7.15 3.42
C PHE A 246 36.44 -6.49 3.49
N LEU A 247 36.52 -5.16 3.52
CA LEU A 247 37.80 -4.44 3.65
C LEU A 247 38.50 -4.73 4.97
N ALA A 248 37.75 -4.78 6.08
CA ALA A 248 38.29 -5.14 7.39
C ALA A 248 38.85 -6.57 7.40
N TYR A 249 38.14 -7.51 6.79
CA TYR A 249 38.59 -8.90 6.65
C TYR A 249 39.90 -9.01 5.84
N VAL A 250 39.97 -8.33 4.70
CA VAL A 250 41.18 -8.28 3.86
C VAL A 250 42.36 -7.65 4.63
N PHE A 251 42.12 -6.58 5.38
CA PHE A 251 43.13 -5.92 6.20
C PHE A 251 43.68 -6.85 7.30
N VAL A 252 42.80 -7.57 8.01
CA VAL A 252 43.20 -8.54 9.04
C VAL A 252 44.05 -9.67 8.44
N ILE A 253 43.66 -10.20 7.28
CA ILE A 253 44.48 -11.20 6.56
C ILE A 253 45.85 -10.60 6.20
N GLY A 254 45.88 -9.37 5.68
CA GLY A 254 47.11 -8.67 5.35
C GLY A 254 48.05 -8.54 6.56
N LEU A 255 47.51 -8.16 7.72
CA LEU A 255 48.27 -8.10 8.97
C LEU A 255 48.80 -9.46 9.41
N ILE A 256 47.99 -10.52 9.32
CA ILE A 256 48.42 -11.89 9.66
C ILE A 256 49.59 -12.32 8.77
N LEU A 257 49.48 -12.09 7.46
CA LEU A 257 50.54 -12.42 6.51
C LEU A 257 51.81 -11.59 6.75
N PHE A 258 51.67 -10.29 6.98
CA PHE A 258 52.78 -9.40 7.29
C PHE A 258 53.53 -9.82 8.57
N CYS A 259 52.78 -10.09 9.64
CA CYS A 259 53.35 -10.58 10.90
C CYS A 259 54.08 -11.92 10.71
N ARG A 260 53.48 -12.86 9.96
CA ARG A 260 54.02 -14.20 9.76
C ARG A 260 55.27 -14.22 8.88
N TYR A 261 55.30 -13.43 7.81
CA TYR A 261 56.35 -13.52 6.79
C TYR A 261 57.41 -12.42 6.87
N ILE A 262 57.15 -11.32 7.57
CA ILE A 262 58.12 -10.21 7.69
C ILE A 262 58.58 -10.05 9.14
N LEU A 263 57.66 -9.79 10.08
CA LEU A 263 58.05 -9.49 11.46
C LEU A 263 58.65 -10.71 12.18
N ALA A 264 58.03 -11.88 12.08
CA ALA A 264 58.54 -13.08 12.77
C ALA A 264 59.94 -13.48 12.28
N PRO A 265 60.25 -13.54 10.96
CA PRO A 265 61.61 -13.79 10.50
C PRO A 265 62.62 -12.72 10.92
N LEU A 266 62.25 -11.43 10.90
CA LEU A 266 63.13 -10.35 11.35
C LEU A 266 63.49 -10.47 12.83
N VAL A 267 62.52 -10.79 13.69
CA VAL A 267 62.76 -11.00 15.13
C VAL A 267 63.68 -12.20 15.35
N ILE A 268 63.43 -13.31 14.65
CA ILE A 268 64.30 -14.50 14.72
C ILE A 268 65.71 -14.15 14.26
N PHE A 269 65.86 -13.43 13.14
CA PHE A 269 67.16 -13.00 12.62
C PHE A 269 67.90 -12.08 13.60
N ALA A 270 67.23 -11.08 14.15
CA ALA A 270 67.80 -10.19 15.15
C ALA A 270 68.22 -10.94 16.43
N PHE A 271 67.41 -11.90 16.88
CA PHE A 271 67.74 -12.77 18.02
C PHE A 271 68.97 -13.64 17.73
N LEU A 272 69.07 -14.23 16.53
CA LEU A 272 70.23 -15.01 16.12
C LEU A 272 71.50 -14.14 16.04
N LEU A 273 71.40 -12.93 15.48
CA LEU A 273 72.51 -11.97 15.46
C LEU A 273 72.95 -11.60 16.88
N TYR A 274 72.02 -11.22 17.76
CA TYR A 274 72.31 -10.90 19.16
C TYR A 274 73.05 -12.06 19.85
N LYS A 275 72.58 -13.30 19.66
CA LYS A 275 73.21 -14.51 20.22
C LYS A 275 74.61 -14.73 19.66
N CYS A 276 74.81 -14.56 18.35
CA CYS A 276 76.14 -14.66 17.71
C CYS A 276 77.12 -13.62 18.26
N PHE A 277 76.71 -12.35 18.37
CA PHE A 277 77.56 -11.29 18.92
C PHE A 277 77.87 -11.49 20.41
N SER A 278 76.88 -11.92 21.21
CA SER A 278 77.08 -12.24 22.63
C SER A 278 78.04 -13.42 22.83
N SER A 279 77.98 -14.44 21.97
CA SER A 279 78.91 -15.58 21.99
C SER A 279 80.33 -15.19 21.57
N ARG A 280 80.48 -14.27 20.62
CA ARG A 280 81.80 -13.82 20.12
C ARG A 280 82.55 -12.95 21.14
N ASN A 281 81.82 -12.23 22.01
CA ASN A 281 82.40 -11.48 23.12
C ASN A 281 82.77 -12.35 24.35
N ARG A 282 82.52 -13.67 24.30
CA ARG A 282 82.99 -14.67 25.29
C ARG A 282 84.17 -15.50 24.78
N ILE A 283 85.12 -14.90 24.06
CA ILE A 283 86.44 -15.50 23.84
C ILE A 283 87.39 -14.89 24.89
N PRO A 284 87.78 -15.63 25.96
CA PRO A 284 88.85 -15.22 26.85
C PRO A 284 90.21 -15.33 26.12
N ARG A 285 91.14 -14.44 26.48
CA ARG A 285 92.57 -14.51 26.14
C ARG A 285 93.17 -15.88 26.38
#